data_AF-A0A7W7ZSL7-F1
#
_entry.id   AF-A0A7W7ZSL7-F1
#
_cell.length_a   1.000
_cell.length_b   1.000
_cell.length_c   1.000
_cell.angle_alpha   90.00
_cell.angle_beta   90.00
_cell.angle_gamma   90.00
#
_symmetry.space_group_name_H-M   'P 1'
#
loop_
_entity.id
_entity.type
_entity.pdbx_description
1 polymer ?
#
loop_
_entity_poly.entity_id
_entity_poly.type
_entity_poly.pdbx_seq_one_letter_code
_entity_poly.pdbx_strand_id
1 'polypeptide(L)'
;MRHFARLVLCLTLSGPFPLFSQTVVVPATQSTLSRHYEPGERLVYRMHGINEGHSSTRRYDALATGLVIKDASGNFIEQFHWSDVHSNGETFTLSPESQQLQQTVSLDPGHRLAMPSLTTVQPALIGPIADLLTFYADVQLAMRQKGLIHVGDHVFVKRSIPNSWAYGTRVLLGQDVIDFDITLQSVDEATHTAMLIVRHVPPAELQLKLPAAWMLKPVGSTPNNWVQVEKTEEGKYIAGIGHETFEADIKISLPSGRILSTTMDNPVDVLERTCDDADLATCGEPSSYRIRRQISLDAQPN
;
A
#
# COMPACT_ATOMS: atom_id res chain seq x y z
N MET A 1 -79.40 -61.83 23.03
CA MET A 1 -79.47 -60.60 23.85
C MET A 1 -78.39 -60.63 24.92
N ARG A 2 -77.78 -59.46 25.17
CA ARG A 2 -76.77 -59.12 26.20
C ARG A 2 -75.30 -59.33 25.83
N HIS A 3 -74.74 -58.22 25.32
CA HIS A 3 -73.34 -57.85 25.30
C HIS A 3 -72.74 -57.80 26.73
N PHE A 4 -71.46 -58.18 26.86
CA PHE A 4 -70.54 -57.56 27.82
C PHE A 4 -69.22 -57.29 27.12
N ALA A 5 -68.88 -56.01 27.02
CA ALA A 5 -67.69 -55.48 26.39
C ALA A 5 -66.51 -55.45 27.39
N ARG A 6 -65.32 -55.78 26.88
CA ARG A 6 -64.03 -55.56 27.54
C ARG A 6 -63.65 -54.07 27.39
N LEU A 7 -63.32 -53.41 28.48
CA LEU A 7 -62.70 -52.08 28.47
C LEU A 7 -61.22 -52.23 28.84
N VAL A 8 -60.32 -51.94 27.89
CA VAL A 8 -58.88 -51.79 28.10
C VAL A 8 -58.59 -50.30 28.12
N LEU A 9 -58.00 -49.84 29.22
CA LEU A 9 -57.64 -48.45 29.46
C LEU A 9 -56.24 -48.19 28.86
N CYS A 10 -56.18 -47.41 27.78
CA CYS A 10 -54.91 -46.89 27.23
C CYS A 10 -54.58 -45.54 27.90
N LEU A 11 -53.52 -45.51 28.70
CA LEU A 11 -52.91 -44.30 29.23
C LEU A 11 -51.97 -43.69 28.17
N THR A 12 -52.31 -42.51 27.66
CA THR A 12 -51.45 -41.69 26.81
C THR A 12 -50.52 -40.83 27.67
N LEU A 13 -49.21 -41.05 27.56
CA LEU A 13 -48.17 -40.18 28.12
C LEU A 13 -47.86 -39.06 27.12
N SER A 14 -48.34 -37.85 27.41
CA SER A 14 -47.95 -36.62 26.72
C SER A 14 -46.71 -36.02 27.40
N GLY A 15 -45.52 -36.25 26.83
CA GLY A 15 -44.28 -35.58 27.22
C GLY A 15 -43.95 -34.42 26.27
N PRO A 16 -43.33 -33.32 26.75
CA PRO A 16 -42.91 -32.22 25.91
C PRO A 16 -41.68 -32.61 25.08
N PHE A 17 -41.75 -32.42 23.76
CA PHE A 17 -40.59 -32.55 22.88
C PHE A 17 -39.68 -31.32 23.03
N PRO A 18 -38.37 -31.48 23.32
CA PRO A 18 -37.44 -30.37 23.26
C PRO A 18 -37.23 -29.98 21.79
N LEU A 19 -37.59 -28.75 21.44
CA LEU A 19 -37.21 -28.12 20.19
C LEU A 19 -35.69 -27.91 20.21
N PHE A 20 -34.96 -28.75 19.47
CA PHE A 20 -33.56 -28.48 19.16
C PHE A 20 -33.50 -27.26 18.23
N SER A 21 -33.01 -26.15 18.76
CA SER A 21 -32.64 -24.99 17.96
C SER A 21 -31.45 -25.38 17.09
N GLN A 22 -31.66 -25.52 15.78
CA GLN A 22 -30.57 -25.69 14.83
C GLN A 22 -29.87 -24.34 14.70
N THR A 23 -28.71 -24.21 15.33
CA THR A 23 -27.79 -23.11 15.06
C THR A 23 -27.34 -23.27 13.62
N VAL A 24 -27.91 -22.47 12.71
CA VAL A 24 -27.41 -22.33 11.34
C VAL A 24 -26.00 -21.77 11.47
N VAL A 25 -25.00 -22.62 11.25
CA VAL A 25 -23.63 -22.17 11.04
C VAL A 25 -23.63 -21.46 9.69
N VAL A 26 -23.82 -20.14 9.71
CA VAL A 26 -23.58 -19.30 8.54
C VAL A 26 -22.10 -19.51 8.18
N PRO A 27 -21.79 -19.96 6.95
CA PRO A 27 -20.40 -20.07 6.52
C PRO A 27 -19.73 -18.73 6.77
N ALA A 28 -18.53 -18.73 7.36
CA ALA A 28 -17.72 -17.53 7.43
C ALA A 28 -17.61 -16.97 6.01
N THR A 29 -18.21 -15.81 5.77
CA THR A 29 -18.14 -15.10 4.50
C THR A 29 -16.67 -14.95 4.17
N GLN A 30 -16.22 -15.61 3.10
CA GLN A 30 -14.88 -15.43 2.57
C GLN A 30 -14.67 -13.93 2.32
N SER A 31 -13.46 -13.44 2.63
CA SER A 31 -13.02 -12.11 2.20
C SER A 31 -13.40 -11.92 0.73
N THR A 32 -14.24 -10.93 0.45
CA THR A 32 -14.64 -10.57 -0.91
C THR A 32 -13.45 -10.05 -1.74
N LEU A 33 -12.37 -9.67 -1.07
CA LEU A 33 -11.16 -9.16 -1.68
C LEU A 33 -10.12 -10.27 -1.75
N SER A 34 -9.92 -10.83 -2.94
CA SER A 34 -8.86 -11.80 -3.20
C SER A 34 -8.36 -11.69 -4.64
N ARG A 35 -7.05 -11.86 -4.82
CA ARG A 35 -6.43 -11.97 -6.15
C ARG A 35 -6.65 -13.37 -6.73
N HIS A 36 -7.23 -13.45 -7.92
CA HIS A 36 -7.41 -14.67 -8.70
C HIS A 36 -6.44 -14.69 -9.87
N TYR A 37 -5.27 -15.30 -9.65
CA TYR A 37 -4.20 -15.34 -10.63
C TYR A 37 -4.49 -16.25 -11.82
N GLU A 38 -4.24 -15.73 -13.02
CA GLU A 38 -4.20 -16.51 -14.26
C GLU A 38 -2.77 -16.55 -14.80
N PRO A 39 -2.13 -17.73 -14.91
CA PRO A 39 -0.80 -17.84 -15.50
C PRO A 39 -0.76 -17.25 -16.91
N GLY A 40 0.20 -16.36 -17.17
CA GLY A 40 0.34 -15.68 -18.46
C GLY A 40 -0.57 -14.46 -18.65
N GLU A 41 -1.38 -14.09 -17.65
CA GLU A 41 -2.13 -12.83 -17.68
C GLU A 41 -1.16 -11.66 -17.90
N ARG A 42 -1.50 -10.81 -18.88
CA ARG A 42 -0.77 -9.57 -19.16
C ARG A 42 -1.43 -8.42 -18.41
N LEU A 43 -0.59 -7.63 -17.77
CA LEU A 43 -0.97 -6.43 -17.04
C LEU A 43 -0.24 -5.25 -17.66
N VAL A 44 -0.94 -4.15 -17.89
CA VAL A 44 -0.31 -2.92 -18.37
C VAL A 44 -0.84 -1.78 -17.53
N TYR A 45 0.06 -1.01 -16.93
CA TYR A 45 -0.28 0.16 -16.14
C TYR A 45 0.43 1.39 -16.68
N ARG A 46 -0.30 2.48 -16.84
CA ARG A 46 0.28 3.82 -17.03
C ARG A 46 0.29 4.51 -15.68
N MET A 47 1.42 5.05 -15.28
CA MET A 47 1.55 5.83 -14.06
C MET A 47 1.87 7.28 -14.40
N HIS A 48 1.18 8.20 -13.73
CA HIS A 48 1.50 9.62 -13.75
C HIS A 48 1.82 10.07 -12.32
N GLY A 49 2.79 10.98 -12.19
CA GLY A 49 3.11 11.52 -10.88
C GLY A 49 3.57 12.96 -10.91
N ILE A 50 3.20 13.71 -9.88
CA ILE A 50 3.68 15.06 -9.60
C ILE A 50 4.31 15.01 -8.21
N ASN A 51 5.59 15.35 -8.11
CA ASN A 51 6.30 15.51 -6.85
C ASN A 51 6.71 16.98 -6.70
N GLU A 52 6.00 17.71 -5.86
CA GLU A 52 6.30 19.10 -5.50
C GLU A 52 7.14 19.10 -4.23
N GLY A 53 8.32 19.71 -4.27
CA GLY A 53 9.18 19.91 -3.11
C GLY A 53 9.52 21.38 -2.90
N HIS A 54 10.56 21.65 -2.09
CA HIS A 54 10.96 23.02 -1.74
C HIS A 54 11.28 23.91 -2.95
N SER A 55 12.14 23.43 -3.85
CA SER A 55 12.72 24.21 -4.94
C SER A 55 12.43 23.65 -6.33
N SER A 56 11.72 22.53 -6.41
CA SER A 56 11.43 21.88 -7.69
C SER A 56 10.09 21.15 -7.67
N THR A 57 9.46 21.10 -8.84
CA THR A 57 8.36 20.21 -9.15
C THR A 57 8.82 19.25 -10.22
N ARG A 58 8.75 17.95 -9.93
CA ARG A 58 9.01 16.89 -10.90
C ARG A 58 7.69 16.27 -11.32
N ARG A 59 7.39 16.31 -12.62
CA ARG A 59 6.33 15.52 -13.22
C ARG A 59 6.93 14.30 -13.89
N TYR A 60 6.33 13.14 -13.75
CA TYR A 60 6.76 11.97 -14.48
C TYR A 60 5.57 11.19 -15.00
N ASP A 61 5.88 10.37 -16.00
CA ASP A 61 4.98 9.44 -16.62
C ASP A 61 5.78 8.19 -16.98
N ALA A 62 5.21 7.00 -16.78
CA ALA A 62 5.87 5.74 -17.08
C ALA A 62 4.87 4.64 -17.39
N LEU A 63 5.27 3.69 -18.24
CA LEU A 63 4.50 2.49 -18.53
C LEU A 63 5.13 1.29 -17.82
N ALA A 64 4.33 0.54 -17.07
CA ALA A 64 4.70 -0.76 -16.52
C ALA A 64 3.98 -1.86 -17.29
N THR A 65 4.72 -2.78 -17.90
CA THR A 65 4.16 -3.97 -18.56
C THR A 65 4.54 -5.21 -17.76
N GLY A 66 3.54 -5.96 -17.33
CA GLY A 66 3.65 -7.10 -16.45
C GLY A 66 3.15 -8.40 -17.04
N LEU A 67 3.69 -9.51 -16.50
CA LEU A 67 3.24 -10.87 -16.77
C LEU A 67 3.05 -11.62 -15.45
N VAL A 68 1.91 -12.30 -15.31
CA VAL A 68 1.67 -13.22 -14.20
C VAL A 68 2.42 -14.53 -14.45
N ILE A 69 3.35 -14.85 -13.56
CA ILE A 69 4.15 -16.09 -13.61
C ILE A 69 4.19 -16.76 -12.23
N LYS A 70 4.73 -17.98 -12.17
CA LYS A 70 5.08 -18.62 -10.90
C LYS A 70 6.57 -18.43 -10.62
N ASP A 71 6.90 -18.10 -9.37
CA ASP A 71 8.28 -18.08 -8.89
C ASP A 71 8.84 -19.51 -8.73
N ALA A 72 10.11 -19.63 -8.35
CA ALA A 72 10.76 -20.93 -8.12
C ALA A 72 10.13 -21.76 -6.99
N SER A 73 9.35 -21.13 -6.10
CA SER A 73 8.60 -21.80 -5.02
C SER A 73 7.18 -22.16 -5.45
N GLY A 74 6.78 -21.84 -6.68
CA GLY A 74 5.46 -22.10 -7.23
C GLY A 74 4.40 -21.05 -6.88
N ASN A 75 4.77 -19.95 -6.22
CA ASN A 75 3.85 -18.87 -5.87
C ASN A 75 3.61 -17.95 -7.05
N PHE A 76 2.41 -17.40 -7.18
CA PHE A 76 2.12 -16.43 -8.21
C PHE A 76 2.74 -15.06 -7.90
N ILE A 77 3.37 -14.50 -8.92
CA ILE A 77 3.96 -13.16 -8.91
C ILE A 77 3.60 -12.43 -10.21
N GLU A 78 3.60 -11.12 -10.14
CA GLU A 78 3.47 -10.22 -11.27
C GLU A 78 4.83 -9.57 -11.49
N GLN A 79 5.45 -9.87 -12.63
CA GLN A 79 6.77 -9.39 -13.00
C GLN A 79 6.62 -8.25 -14.00
N PHE A 80 6.97 -7.03 -13.58
CA PHE A 80 6.88 -5.81 -14.38
C PHE A 80 8.23 -5.36 -14.93
N HIS A 81 8.17 -4.87 -16.18
CA HIS A 81 9.20 -4.08 -16.84
C HIS A 81 8.70 -2.65 -17.05
N TRP A 82 9.61 -1.69 -16.93
CA TRP A 82 9.29 -0.28 -17.14
C TRP A 82 9.75 0.19 -18.52
N SER A 83 8.91 0.99 -19.18
CA SER A 83 9.18 1.63 -20.47
C SER A 83 8.54 3.01 -20.55
N ASP A 84 8.77 3.71 -21.66
CA ASP A 84 8.14 5.01 -21.99
C ASP A 84 8.19 6.00 -20.84
N VAL A 85 9.38 6.14 -20.24
CA VAL A 85 9.58 6.99 -19.07
C VAL A 85 9.80 8.42 -19.52
N HIS A 86 8.94 9.31 -19.06
CA HIS A 86 9.05 10.74 -19.24
C HIS A 86 9.24 11.43 -17.88
N SER A 87 10.06 12.47 -17.84
CA SER A 87 10.16 13.36 -16.69
C SER A 87 10.19 14.81 -17.17
N ASN A 88 9.33 15.66 -16.61
CA ASN A 88 9.14 17.05 -17.01
C ASN A 88 8.90 17.25 -18.52
N GLY A 89 8.25 16.28 -19.16
CA GLY A 89 7.98 16.30 -20.61
C GLY A 89 9.11 15.78 -21.49
N GLU A 90 10.28 15.49 -20.91
CA GLU A 90 11.41 14.90 -21.64
C GLU A 90 11.34 13.38 -21.59
N THR A 91 11.59 12.73 -22.72
CA THR A 91 11.69 11.27 -22.83
C THR A 91 13.07 10.81 -22.38
N PHE A 92 13.13 9.80 -21.52
CA PHE A 92 14.37 9.18 -21.06
C PHE A 92 14.57 7.85 -21.76
N THR A 93 15.71 7.68 -22.44
CA THR A 93 16.20 6.35 -22.77
C THR A 93 16.70 5.70 -21.49
N LEU A 94 16.06 4.61 -21.09
CA LEU A 94 16.47 3.85 -19.90
C LEU A 94 17.87 3.26 -20.10
N SER A 95 18.70 3.32 -19.07
CA SER A 95 19.97 2.56 -19.01
C SER A 95 19.75 1.06 -19.22
N PRO A 96 20.74 0.29 -19.72
CA PRO A 96 20.63 -1.16 -19.85
C PRO A 96 20.20 -1.85 -18.55
N GLU A 97 20.73 -1.41 -17.41
CA GLU A 97 20.41 -1.94 -16.08
C GLU A 97 18.94 -1.69 -15.73
N SER A 98 18.43 -0.49 -16.05
CA SER A 98 17.03 -0.13 -15.83
C SER A 98 16.06 -0.85 -16.77
N GLN A 99 16.47 -1.14 -18.01
CA GLN A 99 15.67 -1.94 -18.95
C GLN A 99 15.57 -3.41 -18.51
N GLN A 100 16.64 -3.94 -17.91
CA GLN A 100 16.69 -5.32 -17.42
C GLN A 100 16.02 -5.50 -16.05
N LEU A 101 15.70 -4.40 -15.35
CA LEU A 101 15.02 -4.47 -14.05
C LEU A 101 13.67 -5.18 -14.20
N GLN A 102 13.49 -6.20 -13.36
CA GLN A 102 12.23 -6.93 -13.20
C GLN A 102 11.67 -6.63 -11.82
N GLN A 103 10.71 -5.70 -11.75
CA GLN A 103 10.01 -5.43 -10.50
C GLN A 103 9.02 -6.56 -10.25
N THR A 104 9.20 -7.29 -9.15
CA THR A 104 8.35 -8.42 -8.78
C THR A 104 7.45 -8.01 -7.63
N VAL A 105 6.14 -8.17 -7.81
CA VAL A 105 5.13 -7.91 -6.77
C VAL A 105 4.09 -9.03 -6.76
N SER A 106 3.29 -9.12 -5.70
CA SER A 106 2.18 -10.06 -5.61
C SER A 106 1.14 -9.55 -4.62
N LEU A 107 -0.13 -9.70 -4.98
CA LEU A 107 -1.28 -9.47 -4.12
C LEU A 107 -1.66 -10.74 -3.33
N ASP A 108 -0.92 -11.84 -3.48
CA ASP A 108 -1.05 -12.99 -2.58
C ASP A 108 -0.71 -12.56 -1.13
N PRO A 109 -1.64 -12.71 -0.17
CA PRO A 109 -1.42 -12.39 1.23
C PRO A 109 -0.20 -13.07 1.88
N GLY A 110 0.27 -14.20 1.36
CA GLY A 110 1.46 -14.90 1.84
C GLY A 110 2.78 -14.38 1.26
N HIS A 111 2.74 -13.59 0.18
CA HIS A 111 3.95 -13.11 -0.47
C HIS A 111 4.56 -11.92 0.27
N ARG A 112 5.89 -11.93 0.44
CA ARG A 112 6.63 -10.82 1.04
C ARG A 112 7.04 -9.83 -0.04
N LEU A 113 6.37 -8.68 -0.06
CA LEU A 113 6.76 -7.55 -0.88
C LEU A 113 8.12 -6.98 -0.43
N ALA A 114 8.94 -6.60 -1.40
CA ALA A 114 10.26 -6.02 -1.15
C ALA A 114 10.60 -4.98 -2.24
N MET A 115 11.31 -3.93 -1.82
CA MET A 115 11.91 -2.98 -2.76
C MET A 115 13.02 -3.71 -3.53
N PRO A 116 13.05 -3.66 -4.88
CA PRO A 116 14.19 -4.15 -5.64
C PRO A 116 15.44 -3.32 -5.31
N SER A 117 16.63 -3.83 -5.63
CA SER A 117 17.84 -3.01 -5.49
C SER A 117 17.75 -1.77 -6.38
N LEU A 118 17.95 -0.59 -5.78
CA LEU A 118 17.90 0.70 -6.50
C LEU A 118 19.29 1.23 -6.86
N THR A 119 20.36 0.54 -6.48
CA THR A 119 21.75 1.05 -6.56
C THR A 119 22.22 1.35 -7.98
N THR A 120 21.72 0.61 -8.97
CA THR A 120 22.06 0.76 -10.40
C THR A 120 20.87 1.24 -11.24
N VAL A 121 19.74 1.54 -10.59
CA VAL A 121 18.53 1.98 -11.27
C VAL A 121 18.64 3.47 -11.56
N GLN A 122 18.26 3.87 -12.77
CA GLN A 122 18.25 5.26 -13.16
C GLN A 122 17.28 6.03 -12.24
N PRO A 123 17.69 7.18 -11.66
CA PRO A 123 16.88 7.91 -10.68
C PRO A 123 15.47 8.27 -11.15
N ALA A 124 15.27 8.37 -12.48
CA ALA A 124 13.97 8.61 -13.07
C ALA A 124 12.93 7.52 -12.72
N LEU A 125 13.35 6.27 -12.51
CA LEU A 125 12.47 5.14 -12.21
C LEU A 125 12.22 4.89 -10.72
N ILE A 126 13.01 5.47 -9.82
CA ILE A 126 12.91 5.18 -8.38
C ILE A 126 11.51 5.49 -7.84
N GLY A 127 10.93 6.64 -8.23
CA GLY A 127 9.55 7.02 -7.88
C GLY A 127 8.53 5.99 -8.37
N PRO A 128 8.41 5.77 -9.70
CA PRO A 128 7.50 4.76 -10.25
C PRO A 128 7.59 3.38 -9.60
N ILE A 129 8.80 2.89 -9.34
CA ILE A 129 9.03 1.60 -8.68
C ILE A 129 8.45 1.61 -7.25
N ALA A 130 8.77 2.64 -6.47
CA ALA A 130 8.31 2.76 -5.10
C ALA A 130 6.78 2.90 -5.02
N ASP A 131 6.19 3.69 -5.93
CA ASP A 131 4.74 3.92 -5.94
C ASP A 131 3.93 2.69 -6.34
N LEU A 132 4.41 1.92 -7.32
CA LEU A 132 3.80 0.64 -7.66
C LEU A 132 3.86 -0.31 -6.46
N LEU A 133 4.99 -0.36 -5.77
CA LEU A 133 5.13 -1.19 -4.57
C LEU A 133 4.16 -0.77 -3.46
N THR A 134 3.98 0.54 -3.23
CA THR A 134 3.01 1.08 -2.27
C THR A 134 1.59 0.62 -2.59
N PHE A 135 1.13 0.79 -3.84
CA PHE A 135 -0.22 0.35 -4.22
C PHE A 135 -0.44 -1.16 -4.06
N TYR A 136 0.56 -1.98 -4.36
CA TYR A 136 0.48 -3.42 -4.11
C TYR A 136 0.48 -3.75 -2.62
N ALA A 137 1.25 -3.04 -1.81
CA ALA A 137 1.27 -3.21 -0.36
C ALA A 137 -0.08 -2.89 0.26
N ASP A 138 -0.71 -1.80 -0.18
CA ASP A 138 -2.03 -1.35 0.27
C ASP A 138 -3.12 -2.40 0.00
N VAL A 139 -3.17 -2.89 -1.24
CA VAL A 139 -4.16 -3.90 -1.63
C VAL A 139 -3.87 -5.24 -0.96
N GLN A 140 -2.61 -5.68 -0.89
CA GLN A 140 -2.25 -6.90 -0.18
C GLN A 140 -2.60 -6.79 1.31
N LEU A 141 -2.43 -5.62 1.92
CA LEU A 141 -2.80 -5.37 3.30
C LEU A 141 -4.32 -5.44 3.49
N ALA A 142 -5.11 -4.82 2.61
CA ALA A 142 -6.56 -4.88 2.63
C ALA A 142 -7.08 -6.32 2.46
N MET A 143 -6.53 -7.08 1.51
CA MET A 143 -6.91 -8.49 1.26
C MET A 143 -6.59 -9.43 2.45
N ARG A 144 -5.66 -9.06 3.33
CA ARG A 144 -5.40 -9.80 4.58
C ARG A 144 -6.48 -9.59 5.65
N GLN A 145 -7.29 -8.54 5.52
CA GLN A 145 -8.23 -8.15 6.57
C GLN A 145 -9.56 -8.86 6.42
N LYS A 146 -9.85 -9.75 7.37
CA LYS A 146 -11.14 -10.45 7.45
C LYS A 146 -12.31 -9.55 7.84
N GLY A 147 -12.03 -8.32 8.27
CA GLY A 147 -13.03 -7.35 8.71
C GLY A 147 -13.59 -6.46 7.60
N LEU A 148 -13.07 -6.53 6.37
CA LEU A 148 -13.51 -5.72 5.23
C LEU A 148 -14.48 -6.54 4.35
N ILE A 149 -15.71 -6.75 4.82
CA ILE A 149 -16.69 -7.62 4.17
C ILE A 149 -17.78 -6.79 3.48
N HIS A 150 -18.26 -5.76 4.16
CA HIS A 150 -19.36 -4.91 3.74
C HIS A 150 -18.88 -3.49 3.47
N VAL A 151 -19.60 -2.79 2.61
CA VAL A 151 -19.39 -1.37 2.37
C VAL A 151 -19.49 -0.59 3.69
N GLY A 152 -18.49 0.26 3.94
CA GLY A 152 -18.35 1.04 5.17
C GLY A 152 -17.56 0.34 6.28
N ASP A 153 -17.23 -0.95 6.12
CA ASP A 153 -16.31 -1.60 7.05
C ASP A 153 -14.95 -0.90 7.01
N HIS A 154 -14.39 -0.71 8.20
CA HIS A 154 -13.08 -0.09 8.40
C HIS A 154 -12.23 -0.97 9.33
N VAL A 155 -10.93 -0.98 9.07
CA VAL A 155 -9.96 -1.74 9.87
C VAL A 155 -8.70 -0.90 10.06
N PHE A 156 -8.25 -0.83 11.31
CA PHE A 156 -6.98 -0.23 11.66
C PHE A 156 -5.89 -1.30 11.75
N VAL A 157 -4.78 -1.12 11.05
CA VAL A 157 -3.64 -2.04 11.06
C VAL A 157 -2.41 -1.36 11.64
N LYS A 158 -2.04 -1.78 12.85
CA LYS A 158 -0.79 -1.35 13.48
C LYS A 158 0.40 -2.06 12.83
N ARG A 159 1.30 -1.29 12.23
CA ARG A 159 2.58 -1.77 11.70
C ARG A 159 3.74 -1.17 12.47
N SER A 160 3.74 0.16 12.63
CA SER A 160 4.69 0.93 13.46
C SER A 160 6.17 0.57 13.27
N ILE A 161 6.58 0.15 12.07
CA ILE A 161 7.94 -0.24 11.71
C ILE A 161 8.42 0.68 10.56
N PRO A 162 9.67 1.15 10.56
CA PRO A 162 10.17 2.01 9.50
C PRO A 162 10.15 1.36 8.11
N ASN A 163 9.67 2.08 7.09
CA ASN A 163 10.00 1.79 5.70
C ASN A 163 11.23 2.58 5.28
N SER A 164 11.91 2.14 4.21
CA SER A 164 13.11 2.81 3.72
C SER A 164 13.13 2.90 2.20
N TRP A 165 13.43 4.09 1.69
CA TRP A 165 13.72 4.36 0.27
C TRP A 165 15.17 4.83 0.05
N ALA A 166 16.01 4.81 1.09
CA ALA A 166 17.43 5.12 0.95
C ALA A 166 18.12 4.15 -0.02
N TYR A 167 18.85 4.70 -0.98
CA TYR A 167 19.63 3.94 -1.98
C TYR A 167 21.13 4.20 -1.89
N GLY A 168 21.57 4.93 -0.86
CA GLY A 168 22.96 4.98 -0.39
C GLY A 168 23.90 5.92 -1.16
N THR A 169 23.61 6.25 -2.42
CA THR A 169 24.47 7.16 -3.19
C THR A 169 24.12 8.64 -2.95
N ARG A 170 22.84 8.99 -3.03
CA ARG A 170 22.35 10.35 -2.76
C ARG A 170 21.43 10.41 -1.55
N VAL A 171 20.38 9.60 -1.48
CA VAL A 171 19.56 9.47 -0.26
C VAL A 171 20.24 8.49 0.69
N LEU A 172 20.84 9.02 1.76
CA LEU A 172 21.58 8.26 2.77
C LEU A 172 20.65 7.69 3.85
N LEU A 173 19.65 8.49 4.23
CA LEU A 173 18.56 8.10 5.11
C LEU A 173 17.27 8.60 4.45
N GLY A 174 16.26 7.75 4.39
CA GLY A 174 14.96 8.09 3.84
C GLY A 174 13.99 7.09 4.41
N GLN A 175 13.25 7.49 5.43
CA GLN A 175 12.36 6.61 6.19
C GLN A 175 11.08 7.32 6.59
N ASP A 176 10.01 6.55 6.61
CA ASP A 176 8.76 6.89 7.24
C ASP A 176 8.36 5.80 8.25
N VAL A 177 7.43 6.13 9.14
CA VAL A 177 6.73 5.15 9.97
C VAL A 177 5.25 5.46 9.94
N ILE A 178 4.46 4.49 9.49
CA ILE A 178 3.02 4.64 9.30
C ILE A 178 2.27 3.41 9.79
N ASP A 179 1.09 3.64 10.34
CA ASP A 179 0.02 2.65 10.48
C ASP A 179 -1.03 2.90 9.39
N PHE A 180 -2.02 2.00 9.28
CA PHE A 180 -3.00 2.04 8.20
C PHE A 180 -4.41 2.07 8.74
N ASP A 181 -5.25 2.93 8.19
CA ASP A 181 -6.71 2.90 8.34
C ASP A 181 -7.32 2.62 6.96
N ILE A 182 -7.91 1.44 6.82
CA ILE A 182 -8.39 0.92 5.54
C ILE A 182 -9.91 0.84 5.60
N THR A 183 -10.57 1.38 4.58
CA THR A 183 -12.04 1.33 4.43
C THR A 183 -12.44 0.67 3.13
N LEU A 184 -13.39 -0.27 3.17
CA LEU A 184 -14.11 -0.73 1.98
C LEU A 184 -15.19 0.31 1.64
N GLN A 185 -14.84 1.27 0.77
CA GLN A 185 -15.67 2.44 0.51
C GLN A 185 -16.93 2.12 -0.28
N SER A 186 -16.83 1.28 -1.31
CA SER A 186 -17.97 0.90 -2.13
C SER A 186 -17.74 -0.43 -2.86
N VAL A 187 -18.85 -1.04 -3.26
CA VAL A 187 -18.93 -2.22 -4.14
C VAL A 187 -19.96 -1.89 -5.21
N ASP A 188 -19.56 -1.97 -6.47
CA ASP A 188 -20.42 -1.75 -7.63
C ASP A 188 -20.67 -3.09 -8.33
N GLU A 189 -21.90 -3.60 -8.19
CA GLU A 189 -22.34 -4.85 -8.79
C GLU A 189 -22.49 -4.77 -10.31
N ALA A 190 -22.73 -3.59 -10.88
CA ALA A 190 -22.91 -3.42 -12.32
C ALA A 190 -21.57 -3.48 -13.07
N THR A 191 -20.52 -2.93 -12.47
CA THR A 191 -19.16 -2.95 -13.03
C THR A 191 -18.26 -4.03 -12.43
N HIS A 192 -18.75 -4.75 -11.42
CA HIS A 192 -18.02 -5.74 -10.63
C HIS A 192 -16.69 -5.18 -10.08
N THR A 193 -16.76 -4.01 -9.45
CA THR A 193 -15.60 -3.34 -8.85
C THR A 193 -15.81 -3.04 -7.38
N ALA A 194 -14.71 -2.92 -6.64
CA ALA A 194 -14.72 -2.36 -5.29
C ALA A 194 -13.76 -1.17 -5.20
N MET A 195 -14.09 -0.23 -4.33
CA MET A 195 -13.25 0.92 -3.98
C MET A 195 -12.74 0.76 -2.56
N LEU A 196 -11.43 0.90 -2.40
CA LEU A 196 -10.75 0.98 -1.12
C LEU A 196 -10.25 2.40 -0.90
N ILE A 197 -10.35 2.88 0.33
CA ILE A 197 -9.55 4.01 0.82
C ILE A 197 -8.51 3.45 1.78
N VAL A 198 -7.25 3.76 1.55
CA VAL A 198 -6.14 3.43 2.46
C VAL A 198 -5.49 4.71 2.94
N ARG A 199 -5.66 5.00 4.24
CA ARG A 199 -4.99 6.11 4.90
C ARG A 199 -3.75 5.62 5.62
N HIS A 200 -2.64 6.26 5.32
CA HIS A 200 -1.38 6.11 6.00
C HIS A 200 -1.26 7.20 7.04
N VAL A 201 -1.23 6.77 8.30
CA VAL A 201 -1.32 7.67 9.44
C VAL A 201 -0.09 7.49 10.34
N PRO A 202 0.45 8.57 10.94
CA PRO A 202 1.49 8.47 11.93
C PRO A 202 1.05 7.55 13.09
N PRO A 203 1.88 6.58 13.51
CA PRO A 203 1.56 5.74 14.65
C PRO A 203 1.58 6.56 15.95
N ALA A 204 0.80 6.14 16.94
CA ALA A 204 0.85 6.74 18.28
C ALA A 204 2.22 6.54 18.96
N GLU A 205 2.87 5.42 18.69
CA GLU A 205 4.20 5.06 19.20
C GLU A 205 5.20 5.02 18.05
N LEU A 206 5.98 6.09 17.90
CA LEU A 206 6.97 6.22 16.84
C LEU A 206 8.26 5.47 17.17
N GLN A 207 8.67 4.58 16.24
CA GLN A 207 9.94 3.86 16.29
C GLN A 207 11.00 4.47 15.36
N LEU A 208 10.79 5.69 14.89
CA LEU A 208 11.72 6.38 14.01
C LEU A 208 12.93 6.86 14.81
N LYS A 209 14.13 6.44 14.38
CA LYS A 209 15.39 6.88 14.99
C LYS A 209 15.91 8.10 14.25
N LEU A 210 15.85 9.25 14.91
CA LEU A 210 16.32 10.51 14.35
C LEU A 210 17.78 10.75 14.76
N PRO A 211 18.68 11.03 13.80
CA PRO A 211 20.13 11.09 14.05
C PRO A 211 20.59 12.32 14.85
N ALA A 212 19.82 13.42 14.85
CA ALA A 212 20.23 14.67 15.49
C ALA A 212 19.21 15.21 16.49
N ALA A 213 19.67 15.88 17.54
CA ALA A 213 18.80 16.38 18.61
C ALA A 213 17.75 17.39 18.12
N TRP A 214 18.10 18.24 17.14
CA TRP A 214 17.17 19.23 16.59
C TRP A 214 15.99 18.58 15.85
N MET A 215 16.16 17.35 15.36
CA MET A 215 15.13 16.58 14.67
C MET A 215 14.05 16.02 15.60
N LEU A 216 14.31 15.95 16.91
CA LEU A 216 13.35 15.42 17.87
C LEU A 216 12.17 16.37 18.10
N LYS A 217 12.30 17.65 17.73
CA LYS A 217 11.21 18.62 17.83
C LYS A 217 10.18 18.34 16.72
N PRO A 218 8.90 18.07 17.07
CA PRO A 218 7.85 17.89 16.07
C PRO A 218 7.68 19.10 15.15
N VAL A 219 7.48 18.84 13.86
CA VAL A 219 7.03 19.86 12.88
C VAL A 219 5.53 20.13 13.05
N GLY A 220 4.75 19.08 13.30
CA GLY A 220 3.31 19.13 13.51
C GLY A 220 2.89 18.97 14.98
N SER A 221 1.63 18.56 15.18
CA SER A 221 1.05 18.30 16.50
C SER A 221 1.44 16.93 17.09
N THR A 222 1.94 16.01 16.26
CA THR A 222 2.45 14.69 16.65
C THR A 222 3.93 14.57 16.30
N PRO A 223 4.68 13.63 16.90
CA PRO A 223 6.10 13.51 16.60
C PRO A 223 6.35 13.16 15.12
N ASN A 224 7.54 13.52 14.63
CA ASN A 224 7.89 13.37 13.22
C ASN A 224 7.92 11.89 12.83
N ASN A 225 7.16 11.53 11.81
CA ASN A 225 7.10 10.18 11.27
C ASN A 225 7.81 10.04 9.94
N TRP A 226 8.41 11.11 9.42
CA TRP A 226 9.20 11.13 8.18
C TRP A 226 10.58 11.75 8.44
N VAL A 227 11.61 11.19 7.81
CA VAL A 227 12.98 11.72 7.82
C VAL A 227 13.67 11.44 6.50
N GLN A 228 14.45 12.42 6.03
CA GLN A 228 15.35 12.24 4.89
C GLN A 228 16.68 12.95 5.10
N VAL A 229 17.76 12.32 4.66
CA VAL A 229 19.11 12.91 4.58
C VAL A 229 19.65 12.62 3.19
N GLU A 230 19.86 13.68 2.42
CA GLU A 230 20.53 13.63 1.12
C GLU A 230 21.96 14.15 1.23
N LYS A 231 22.88 13.55 0.48
CA LYS A 231 24.21 14.11 0.24
C LYS A 231 24.26 14.86 -1.08
N THR A 232 24.74 16.10 -1.06
CA THR A 232 24.90 16.91 -2.27
C THR A 232 26.23 16.63 -2.96
N GLU A 233 26.37 17.05 -4.21
CA GLU A 233 27.61 16.91 -4.98
C GLU A 233 28.77 17.72 -4.37
N GLU A 234 28.45 18.84 -3.69
CA GLU A 234 29.40 19.66 -2.95
C GLU A 234 29.80 19.04 -1.60
N GLY A 235 29.29 17.86 -1.28
CA GLY A 235 29.60 17.14 -0.04
C GLY A 235 28.85 17.63 1.20
N LYS A 236 27.84 18.50 1.04
CA LYS A 236 26.93 18.92 2.12
C LYS A 236 25.83 17.90 2.33
N TYR A 237 25.08 18.06 3.41
CA TYR A 237 23.95 17.20 3.77
C TYR A 237 22.66 18.03 3.84
N ILE A 238 21.64 17.64 3.08
CA ILE A 238 20.31 18.21 3.19
C ILE A 238 19.49 17.27 4.06
N ALA A 239 19.13 17.71 5.26
CA ALA A 239 18.46 16.90 6.25
C ALA A 239 17.07 17.46 6.56
N GLY A 240 16.05 16.63 6.44
CA GLY A 240 14.66 16.97 6.68
C GLY A 240 13.99 16.01 7.66
N ILE A 241 13.10 16.57 8.47
CA ILE A 241 12.11 15.83 9.26
C ILE A 241 10.73 16.34 8.93
N GLY A 242 9.72 15.51 9.11
CA GLY A 242 8.37 15.94 8.82
C GLY A 242 7.27 15.11 9.43
N HIS A 243 6.07 15.62 9.20
CA HIS A 243 4.80 14.97 9.46
C HIS A 243 4.18 14.58 8.12
N GLU A 244 4.14 13.28 7.85
CA GLU A 244 3.59 12.69 6.63
C GLU A 244 2.27 12.00 6.94
N THR A 245 1.27 12.29 6.12
CA THR A 245 0.00 11.58 6.05
C THR A 245 -0.30 11.39 4.59
N PHE A 246 -0.79 10.22 4.17
CA PHE A 246 -1.24 10.10 2.79
C PHE A 246 -2.41 9.16 2.61
N GLU A 247 -3.24 9.45 1.62
CA GLU A 247 -4.44 8.69 1.29
C GLU A 247 -4.31 8.13 -0.12
N ALA A 248 -4.67 6.86 -0.28
CA ALA A 248 -4.78 6.21 -1.57
C ALA A 248 -6.21 5.72 -1.80
N ASP A 249 -6.80 6.11 -2.92
CA ASP A 249 -8.05 5.53 -3.44
C ASP A 249 -7.68 4.43 -4.43
N ILE A 250 -8.17 3.22 -4.22
CA ILE A 250 -7.80 2.06 -5.02
C ILE A 250 -9.05 1.35 -5.52
N LYS A 251 -9.19 1.29 -6.85
CA LYS A 251 -10.23 0.52 -7.52
C LYS A 251 -9.70 -0.85 -7.87
N ILE A 252 -10.43 -1.89 -7.48
CA ILE A 252 -10.11 -3.28 -7.77
C ILE A 252 -11.22 -3.96 -8.55
N SER A 253 -10.84 -4.89 -9.40
CA SER A 253 -11.77 -5.81 -10.07
C SER A 253 -12.17 -6.91 -9.09
N LEU A 254 -13.46 -7.12 -8.85
CA LEU A 254 -13.92 -8.22 -8.00
C LEU A 254 -13.69 -9.61 -8.62
N PRO A 255 -13.90 -9.83 -9.94
CA PRO A 255 -13.69 -11.15 -10.53
C PRO A 255 -12.22 -11.61 -10.52
N SER A 256 -11.28 -10.68 -10.71
CA SER A 256 -9.85 -11.02 -10.84
C SER A 256 -9.03 -10.63 -9.60
N GLY A 257 -9.51 -9.71 -8.78
CA GLY A 257 -8.78 -9.09 -7.68
C GLY A 257 -7.64 -8.16 -8.08
N ARG A 258 -7.48 -7.84 -9.37
CA ARG A 258 -6.39 -6.95 -9.81
C ARG A 258 -6.72 -5.48 -9.57
N ILE A 259 -5.68 -4.67 -9.45
CA ILE A 259 -5.79 -3.21 -9.42
C ILE A 259 -6.24 -2.72 -10.80
N LEU A 260 -7.29 -1.90 -10.83
CA LEU A 260 -7.79 -1.25 -12.04
C LEU A 260 -7.32 0.20 -12.13
N SER A 261 -7.36 0.92 -11.02
CA SER A 261 -6.82 2.28 -10.95
C SER A 261 -6.47 2.64 -9.51
N THR A 262 -5.51 3.53 -9.32
CA THR A 262 -5.22 4.14 -8.03
C THR A 262 -5.01 5.64 -8.17
N THR A 263 -5.31 6.38 -7.12
CA THR A 263 -4.82 7.75 -6.91
C THR A 263 -4.23 7.87 -5.51
N MET A 264 -3.20 8.70 -5.35
CA MET A 264 -2.59 8.99 -4.06
C MET A 264 -2.33 10.49 -3.91
N ASP A 265 -2.69 11.05 -2.76
CA ASP A 265 -2.25 12.37 -2.31
C ASP A 265 -1.41 12.21 -1.04
N ASN A 266 -0.13 12.53 -1.15
CA ASN A 266 0.85 12.44 -0.07
C ASN A 266 1.46 13.81 0.23
N PRO A 267 0.85 14.58 1.15
CA PRO A 267 1.49 15.73 1.76
C PRO A 267 2.47 15.38 2.89
N VAL A 268 3.58 16.10 2.92
CA VAL A 268 4.53 16.10 4.05
C VAL A 268 4.82 17.54 4.45
N ASP A 269 4.54 17.89 5.70
CA ASP A 269 5.00 19.16 6.27
C ASP A 269 6.44 18.97 6.77
N VAL A 270 7.39 19.74 6.23
CA VAL A 270 8.83 19.51 6.39
C VAL A 270 9.53 20.68 7.09
N LEU A 271 10.47 20.34 7.96
CA LEU A 271 11.53 21.23 8.44
C LEU A 271 12.88 20.68 7.95
N GLU A 272 13.54 21.45 7.10
CA GLU A 272 14.81 21.08 6.47
C GLU A 272 15.94 21.97 6.97
N ARG A 273 17.16 21.41 7.02
CA ARG A 273 18.40 22.16 7.19
C ARG A 273 19.47 21.63 6.24
N THR A 274 20.29 22.54 5.73
CA THR A 274 21.56 22.19 5.09
C THR A 274 22.66 22.16 6.14
N CYS A 275 23.38 21.05 6.23
CA CYS A 275 24.43 20.79 7.20
C CYS A 275 25.78 20.56 6.51
N ASP A 276 26.85 20.94 7.21
CA ASP A 276 28.23 20.82 6.72
C ASP A 276 28.89 19.48 7.12
N ASP A 277 28.26 18.71 8.02
CA ASP A 277 28.76 17.41 8.51
C ASP A 277 27.70 16.31 8.50
N ALA A 278 28.15 15.05 8.47
CA ALA A 278 27.30 13.86 8.38
C ALA A 278 26.54 13.55 9.68
N ASP A 279 27.04 14.05 10.82
CA ASP A 279 26.38 13.91 12.12
C ASP A 279 25.23 14.91 12.29
N LEU A 280 25.05 15.82 11.31
CA LEU A 280 24.03 16.85 11.26
C LEU A 280 24.09 17.79 12.48
N ALA A 281 25.31 18.03 12.97
CA ALA A 281 25.59 18.87 14.15
C ALA A 281 25.74 20.35 13.77
N THR A 282 26.34 20.64 12.63
CA THR A 282 26.62 21.97 12.11
C THR A 282 25.70 22.24 10.93
N CYS A 283 24.58 22.91 11.19
CA CYS A 283 23.57 23.18 10.18
C CYS A 283 23.23 24.67 10.12
N GLY A 284 22.86 25.13 8.92
CA GLY A 284 22.33 26.48 8.71
C GLY A 284 20.92 26.66 9.27
N GLU A 285 20.33 27.82 8.95
CA GLU A 285 18.96 28.15 9.33
C GLU A 285 17.96 27.14 8.76
N PRO A 286 16.90 26.80 9.51
CA PRO A 286 15.87 25.90 9.02
C PRO A 286 15.01 26.55 7.94
N SER A 287 14.60 25.74 6.96
CA SER A 287 13.54 26.07 6.01
C SER A 287 12.31 25.20 6.28
N SER A 288 11.12 25.82 6.27
CA SER A 288 9.85 25.12 6.38
C SER A 288 9.09 25.20 5.07
N TYR A 289 8.63 24.06 4.58
CA TYR A 289 7.86 23.96 3.34
C TYR A 289 7.00 22.70 3.37
N ARG A 290 6.17 22.51 2.34
CA ARG A 290 5.35 21.32 2.17
C ARG A 290 5.78 20.56 0.92
N ILE A 291 6.05 19.28 1.08
CA ILE A 291 6.13 18.35 -0.05
C ILE A 291 4.71 17.91 -0.37
N ARG A 292 4.42 17.74 -1.66
CA ARG A 292 3.18 17.12 -2.09
C ARG A 292 3.44 16.18 -3.26
N ARG A 293 3.07 14.91 -3.08
CA ARG A 293 3.11 13.90 -4.14
C ARG A 293 1.69 13.56 -4.56
N GLN A 294 1.40 13.64 -5.85
CA GLN A 294 0.12 13.27 -6.42
C GLN A 294 0.35 12.24 -7.52
N ILE A 295 -0.09 11.02 -7.28
CA ILE A 295 0.20 9.88 -8.16
C ILE A 295 -1.11 9.29 -8.66
N SER A 296 -1.16 8.88 -9.93
CA SER A 296 -2.21 8.02 -10.46
C SER A 296 -1.61 6.81 -11.17
N LEU A 297 -2.30 5.68 -11.08
CA LEU A 297 -2.00 4.45 -11.81
C LEU A 297 -3.28 3.99 -12.50
N ASP A 298 -3.24 3.69 -13.78
CA ASP A 298 -4.42 3.24 -14.53
C ASP A 298 -4.10 1.99 -15.34
N ALA A 299 -4.90 0.94 -15.16
CA ALA A 299 -4.84 -0.25 -15.99
C ALA A 299 -5.18 0.13 -17.44
N GLN A 300 -4.30 -0.25 -18.36
CA GLN A 300 -4.50 -0.01 -19.78
C GLN A 300 -5.26 -1.19 -20.41
N PRO A 301 -6.06 -0.95 -21.46
CA PRO A 301 -6.62 -2.02 -22.27
C PRO A 301 -5.51 -2.90 -22.84
N ASN A 302 -5.69 -4.22 -22.73
CA ASN A 302 -4.84 -5.21 -23.40
C ASN A 302 -5.16 -5.32 -24.89
#